data_AF-A0A0E4CX15-F1
#
_entry.id   AF-A0A0E4CX15-F1
#
_cell.length_a   1.000
_cell.length_b   1.000
_cell.length_c   1.000
_cell.angle_alpha   90.00
_cell.angle_beta   90.00
_cell.angle_gamma   90.00
#
_symmetry.space_group_name_H-M   'P 1'
#
loop_
_entity.id
_entity.type
_entity.pdbx_description
1 polymer ?
#
loop_
_entity_poly.entity_id
_entity_poly.type
_entity_poly.pdbx_seq_one_letter_code
_entity_poly.pdbx_strand_id
1 'polypeptide(L)'
;MIRYLQQEQPERTMVFAFVTGHFRLPDFKGTSQATSTWMEAHSELWDGGSGHMKAVAGITVEHLGSLEWKDDASGHYGPTGQMTTEFTYAGNAMMETIWLKAVEHRSATRTVILRGHNMLEFGESQPLFEAGIPVIGFIPMPDYLTVNSENREMDKFDLDLMHAQVESLLKAVNLVDGTPTEELGKVDGYSFFYGRTQL
;
A
#
# COMPACT_ATOMS: atom_id res chain seq x y z
N MET A 1 14.26 3.59 3.24
CA MET A 1 13.81 3.94 1.88
C MET A 1 14.35 5.29 1.41
N ILE A 2 13.89 6.44 1.94
CA ILE A 2 14.29 7.78 1.47
C ILE A 2 15.81 7.95 1.35
N ARG A 3 16.57 7.61 2.41
CA ARG A 3 18.03 7.72 2.39
C ARG A 3 18.70 6.89 1.30
N TYR A 4 18.14 5.71 1.00
CA TYR A 4 18.63 4.83 -0.05
C TYR A 4 18.33 5.43 -1.44
N LEU A 5 17.09 5.86 -1.67
CA LEU A 5 16.67 6.45 -2.96
C LEU A 5 17.36 7.78 -3.25
N GLN A 6 17.76 8.55 -2.23
CA GLN A 6 18.61 9.73 -2.42
C GLN A 6 20.00 9.41 -3.00
N GLN A 7 20.52 8.20 -2.75
CA GLN A 7 21.82 7.76 -3.24
C GLN A 7 21.72 7.16 -4.65
N GLU A 8 20.62 6.47 -4.95
CA GLU A 8 20.38 5.81 -6.25
C GLU A 8 20.02 6.78 -7.38
N GLN A 9 19.61 8.02 -7.07
CA GLN A 9 19.24 9.05 -8.06
C GLN A 9 18.16 8.58 -9.05
N PRO A 10 16.90 8.41 -8.60
CA PRO A 10 15.82 7.95 -9.46
C PRO A 10 15.59 8.88 -10.67
N GLU A 11 15.15 8.29 -11.78
CA GLU A 11 14.84 9.00 -13.02
C GLU A 11 13.61 9.90 -12.85
N ARG A 12 12.66 9.49 -12.00
CA ARG A 12 11.45 10.24 -11.70
C ARG A 12 11.58 11.04 -10.40
N THR A 13 10.80 12.11 -10.33
CA THR A 13 10.60 12.83 -9.07
C THR A 13 9.84 11.94 -8.09
N MET A 14 10.43 11.71 -6.92
CA MET A 14 9.83 10.92 -5.84
C MET A 14 9.20 11.86 -4.80
N VAL A 15 7.89 11.73 -4.58
CA VAL A 15 7.16 12.44 -3.51
C VAL A 15 6.90 11.47 -2.37
N PHE A 16 7.42 11.78 -1.18
CA PHE A 16 7.16 11.02 0.05
C PHE A 16 6.15 11.78 0.91
N ALA A 17 4.94 11.24 1.01
CA ALA A 17 3.88 11.79 1.85
C ALA A 17 3.77 10.99 3.16
N PHE A 18 3.86 11.67 4.31
CA PHE A 18 3.57 11.11 5.62
C PHE A 18 2.22 11.64 6.07
N VAL A 19 1.17 10.92 5.70
CA VAL A 19 -0.21 11.37 5.89
C VAL A 19 -0.69 11.00 7.29
N THR A 20 -1.20 11.98 8.04
CA THR A 20 -1.71 11.78 9.40
C THR A 20 -3.23 11.71 9.41
N GLY A 21 -3.82 11.01 10.39
CA GLY A 21 -5.27 11.07 10.64
C GLY A 21 -6.07 9.89 10.10
N HIS A 22 -5.43 8.84 9.57
CA HIS A 22 -6.07 7.61 9.05
C HIS A 22 -7.13 7.03 10.01
N PHE A 23 -6.81 6.91 11.31
CA PHE A 23 -7.73 6.41 12.35
C PHE A 23 -8.60 7.49 13.02
N ARG A 24 -8.61 8.73 12.50
CA ARG A 24 -9.36 9.86 13.07
C ARG A 24 -10.52 10.33 12.20
N LEU A 25 -10.85 9.60 11.14
CA LEU A 25 -12.06 9.83 10.37
C LEU A 25 -13.26 9.46 11.25
N PRO A 26 -14.24 10.35 11.51
CA PRO A 26 -14.68 11.51 10.72
C PRO A 26 -14.35 12.91 11.30
N ASP A 27 -13.46 13.03 12.29
CA ASP A 27 -13.11 14.34 12.90
C ASP A 27 -12.51 15.31 11.85
N PHE A 28 -11.82 14.76 10.85
CA PHE A 28 -11.41 15.48 9.64
C PHE A 28 -12.55 15.44 8.62
N LYS A 29 -13.41 16.46 8.63
CA LYS A 29 -14.47 16.62 7.62
C LYS A 29 -13.85 17.03 6.29
N GLY A 30 -13.94 16.19 5.27
CA GLY A 30 -13.51 16.55 3.91
C GLY A 30 -13.56 15.38 2.93
N THR A 31 -12.99 14.23 3.31
CA THR A 31 -12.88 13.05 2.42
C THR A 31 -12.95 11.73 3.18
N SER A 32 -13.13 10.62 2.44
CA SER A 32 -13.32 9.27 2.98
C SER A 32 -12.05 8.62 3.55
N GLN A 33 -10.86 9.16 3.26
CA GLN A 33 -9.56 8.65 3.71
C GLN A 33 -8.55 9.78 3.98
N ALA A 34 -7.44 9.49 4.67
CA ALA A 34 -6.48 10.55 5.00
C ALA A 34 -5.71 11.01 3.74
N THR A 35 -5.35 10.08 2.86
CA THR A 35 -4.63 10.35 1.61
C THR A 35 -5.43 11.22 0.67
N SER A 36 -6.75 11.07 0.57
CA SER A 36 -7.59 11.98 -0.24
C SER A 36 -7.50 13.44 0.26
N THR A 37 -7.47 13.67 1.57
CA THR A 37 -7.28 15.02 2.13
C THR A 37 -5.92 15.60 1.74
N TRP A 38 -4.86 14.79 1.79
CA TRP A 38 -3.53 15.21 1.34
C TRP A 38 -3.51 15.52 -0.17
N MET A 39 -4.13 14.67 -0.99
CA MET A 39 -4.20 14.87 -2.44
C MET A 39 -4.95 16.15 -2.82
N GLU A 40 -6.06 16.45 -2.15
CA GLU A 40 -6.80 17.71 -2.36
C GLU A 40 -5.98 18.94 -1.97
N ALA A 41 -5.24 18.86 -0.86
CA ALA A 41 -4.43 19.97 -0.36
C ALA A 41 -3.16 20.21 -1.19
N HIS A 42 -2.71 19.22 -1.97
CA HIS A 42 -1.44 19.21 -2.68
C HIS A 42 -1.58 18.80 -4.16
N SER A 43 -2.63 19.30 -4.83
CA SER A 43 -2.92 18.92 -6.21
C SER A 43 -1.77 19.26 -7.17
N GLU A 44 -0.98 20.29 -6.85
CA GLU A 44 0.21 20.70 -7.59
C GLU A 44 1.28 19.61 -7.73
N LEU A 45 1.25 18.60 -6.85
CA LEU A 45 2.23 17.52 -6.81
C LEU A 45 1.81 16.27 -7.60
N TRP A 46 0.58 16.19 -8.14
CA TRP A 46 0.12 14.95 -8.77
C TRP A 46 -0.89 15.08 -9.91
N ASP A 47 -1.71 16.13 -9.97
CA ASP A 47 -2.93 16.14 -10.80
C ASP A 47 -2.69 16.33 -12.32
N GLY A 48 -1.48 16.73 -12.73
CA GLY A 48 -1.13 17.00 -14.12
C GLY A 48 -1.80 18.23 -14.74
N GLY A 49 -2.34 19.13 -13.91
CA GLY A 49 -2.84 20.45 -14.29
C GLY A 49 -1.75 21.36 -14.87
N SER A 50 -2.15 22.56 -15.33
CA SER A 50 -1.20 23.51 -15.93
C SER A 50 -0.14 23.95 -14.90
N GLY A 51 1.11 23.57 -15.16
CA GLY A 51 2.24 23.85 -14.24
C GLY A 51 2.35 22.89 -13.05
N HIS A 52 1.49 21.88 -12.95
CA HIS A 52 1.51 20.89 -11.88
C HIS A 52 2.30 19.64 -12.30
N MET A 53 2.82 18.90 -11.32
CA MET A 53 3.38 17.57 -11.55
C MET A 53 2.26 16.58 -11.88
N LYS A 54 2.62 15.48 -12.56
CA LYS A 54 1.71 14.37 -12.83
C LYS A 54 2.21 13.10 -12.18
N ALA A 55 1.43 12.54 -11.26
CA ALA A 55 1.71 11.22 -10.73
C ALA A 55 1.49 10.15 -11.81
N VAL A 56 2.48 9.27 -11.99
CA VAL A 56 2.44 8.16 -12.95
C VAL A 56 2.23 6.79 -12.29
N ALA A 57 2.51 6.72 -10.98
CA ALA A 57 2.25 5.57 -10.13
C ALA A 57 2.22 6.01 -8.66
N GLY A 58 1.60 5.21 -7.80
CA GLY A 58 1.59 5.37 -6.35
C GLY A 58 1.95 4.06 -5.64
N ILE A 59 2.69 4.14 -4.54
CA ILE A 59 2.96 3.01 -3.67
C ILE A 59 2.63 3.44 -2.24
N THR A 60 1.68 2.75 -1.60
CA THR A 60 1.34 2.99 -0.19
C THR A 60 1.85 1.86 0.67
N VAL A 61 2.20 2.21 1.92
CA VAL A 61 2.87 1.32 2.85
C VAL A 61 2.20 1.43 4.20
N GLU A 62 1.66 0.32 4.67
CA GLU A 62 0.97 0.22 5.94
C GLU A 62 1.54 -0.93 6.78
N HIS A 63 1.46 -0.80 8.10
CA HIS A 63 1.51 -1.88 9.10
C HIS A 63 2.70 -2.87 8.99
N LEU A 64 3.88 -2.37 8.64
CA LEU A 64 5.08 -3.20 8.48
C LEU A 64 5.46 -3.97 9.76
N GLY A 65 6.02 -5.17 9.58
CA GLY A 65 6.55 -6.02 10.65
C GLY A 65 5.49 -6.70 11.51
N SER A 66 4.20 -6.60 11.18
CA SER A 66 3.14 -7.17 12.01
C SER A 66 3.12 -8.71 11.97
N LEU A 67 3.16 -9.35 13.13
CA LEU A 67 2.91 -10.79 13.31
C LEU A 67 1.43 -11.07 13.54
N GLU A 68 0.97 -12.25 13.11
CA GLU A 68 -0.44 -12.62 13.21
C GLU A 68 -0.78 -13.14 14.62
N TRP A 69 -1.89 -12.60 15.13
CA TRP A 69 -2.54 -13.06 16.35
C TRP A 69 -4.04 -13.25 16.06
N LYS A 70 -4.61 -14.36 16.51
CA LYS A 70 -6.00 -14.75 16.25
C LYS A 70 -6.60 -15.46 17.46
N ASP A 71 -7.93 -15.44 17.53
CA ASP A 71 -8.68 -16.34 18.41
C ASP A 71 -8.59 -17.78 17.87
N ASP A 72 -8.26 -18.72 18.75
CA ASP A 72 -8.36 -20.15 18.44
C ASP A 72 -9.81 -20.65 18.55
N ALA A 73 -10.04 -21.95 18.27
CA ALA A 73 -11.36 -22.56 18.35
C ALA A 73 -12.00 -22.52 19.75
N SER A 74 -11.22 -22.27 20.80
CA SER A 74 -11.68 -22.09 22.17
C SER A 74 -11.95 -20.63 22.53
N GLY A 75 -11.66 -19.69 21.62
CA GLY A 75 -11.74 -18.26 21.85
C GLY A 75 -10.52 -17.70 22.58
N HIS A 76 -9.42 -18.45 22.65
CA HIS A 76 -8.17 -17.93 23.20
C HIS A 76 -7.42 -17.13 22.12
N TYR A 77 -7.25 -15.84 22.38
CA TYR A 77 -6.46 -14.95 21.53
C TYR A 77 -4.96 -15.11 21.78
N GLY A 78 -4.20 -15.48 20.75
CA GLY A 78 -2.76 -15.74 20.87
C GLY A 78 -2.00 -15.67 19.55
N PRO A 79 -0.66 -15.79 19.58
CA PRO A 79 0.17 -15.78 18.39
C PRO A 79 -0.07 -17.03 17.54
N THR A 80 -0.16 -16.87 16.23
CA THR A 80 -0.30 -18.02 15.30
C THR A 80 1.06 -18.58 14.84
N GLY A 81 2.15 -17.87 15.13
CA GLY A 81 3.49 -18.18 14.63
C GLY A 81 3.70 -17.79 13.17
N GLN A 82 2.74 -17.11 12.55
CA GLN A 82 2.82 -16.59 11.20
C GLN A 82 2.98 -15.07 11.23
N MET A 83 3.49 -14.51 10.14
CA MET A 83 3.28 -13.09 9.88
C MET A 83 1.84 -12.81 9.44
N THR A 84 1.38 -11.60 9.68
CA THR A 84 0.07 -11.13 9.21
C THR A 84 -0.03 -11.28 7.68
N THR A 85 -1.20 -11.68 7.19
CA THR A 85 -1.48 -11.70 5.75
C THR A 85 -1.23 -10.31 5.16
N GLU A 86 -0.40 -10.27 4.11
CA GLU A 86 -0.01 -9.06 3.42
C GLU A 86 -0.97 -8.85 2.26
N PHE A 87 -2.02 -8.05 2.45
CA PHE A 87 -2.89 -7.70 1.34
C PHE A 87 -2.17 -6.67 0.47
N THR A 88 -2.10 -6.93 -0.83
CA THR A 88 -1.52 -5.99 -1.79
C THR A 88 -2.54 -5.66 -2.87
N TYR A 89 -3.02 -4.44 -2.90
CA TYR A 89 -3.84 -3.94 -3.99
C TYR A 89 -2.97 -3.57 -5.19
N ALA A 90 -3.23 -4.18 -6.33
CA ALA A 90 -2.61 -3.83 -7.60
C ALA A 90 -3.65 -3.13 -8.48
N GLY A 91 -3.37 -1.87 -8.84
CA GLY A 91 -4.31 -1.06 -9.63
C GLY A 91 -4.50 -1.57 -11.07
N ASN A 92 -3.54 -2.34 -11.59
CA ASN A 92 -3.62 -3.02 -12.88
C ASN A 92 -2.65 -4.21 -12.96
N ALA A 93 -2.64 -4.90 -14.10
CA ALA A 93 -1.78 -6.07 -14.34
C ALA A 93 -0.27 -5.75 -14.32
N MET A 94 0.14 -4.53 -14.71
CA MET A 94 1.55 -4.13 -14.65
C MET A 94 2.00 -3.96 -13.21
N MET A 95 1.22 -3.29 -12.37
CA MET A 95 1.51 -3.13 -10.94
C MET A 95 1.54 -4.48 -10.21
N GLU A 96 0.64 -5.41 -10.58
CA GLU A 96 0.66 -6.80 -10.09
C GLU A 96 1.99 -7.49 -10.47
N THR A 97 2.40 -7.38 -11.73
CA THR A 97 3.64 -7.98 -12.23
C THR A 97 4.87 -7.43 -11.50
N ILE A 98 4.91 -6.11 -11.31
CA ILE A 98 5.99 -5.43 -10.57
C ILE A 98 6.05 -5.94 -9.13
N TRP A 99 4.91 -6.03 -8.45
CA TRP A 99 4.88 -6.50 -7.07
C TRP A 99 5.30 -7.96 -6.92
N LEU A 100 4.80 -8.85 -7.79
CA LEU A 100 5.21 -10.26 -7.81
C LEU A 100 6.73 -10.40 -7.96
N LYS A 101 7.33 -9.62 -8.84
CA LYS A 101 8.78 -9.61 -9.03
C LYS A 101 9.53 -9.03 -7.81
N ALA A 102 8.95 -8.03 -7.15
CA ALA A 102 9.53 -7.43 -5.95
C ALA A 102 9.58 -8.40 -4.75
N VAL A 103 8.67 -9.39 -4.70
CA VAL A 103 8.59 -10.38 -3.60
C VAL A 103 9.13 -11.76 -3.95
N GLU A 104 9.48 -12.04 -5.21
CA GLU A 104 9.86 -13.37 -5.75
C GLU A 104 10.95 -14.10 -4.94
N HIS A 105 11.88 -13.37 -4.33
CA HIS A 105 13.01 -13.93 -3.58
C HIS A 105 13.00 -13.59 -2.08
N ARG A 106 11.87 -13.08 -1.57
CA ARG A 106 11.76 -12.80 -0.13
C ARG A 106 11.55 -14.11 0.62
N SER A 107 12.35 -14.34 1.65
CA SER A 107 12.41 -15.60 2.42
C SER A 107 11.08 -15.98 3.08
N ALA A 108 10.25 -15.00 3.44
CA ALA A 108 8.90 -15.18 3.94
C ALA A 108 7.94 -14.26 3.18
N THR A 109 6.91 -14.84 2.55
CA THR A 109 5.83 -14.11 1.87
C THR A 109 4.48 -14.73 2.25
N ARG A 110 3.47 -13.88 2.52
CA ARG A 110 2.08 -14.29 2.77
C ARG A 110 1.18 -13.25 2.10
N THR A 111 1.57 -12.94 0.87
CA THR A 111 0.93 -11.92 0.04
C THR A 111 -0.33 -12.46 -0.58
N VAL A 112 -1.42 -11.70 -0.48
CA VAL A 112 -2.63 -11.88 -1.29
C VAL A 112 -2.78 -10.65 -2.16
N ILE A 113 -2.70 -10.84 -3.48
CA ILE A 113 -2.90 -9.75 -4.42
C ILE A 113 -4.40 -9.56 -4.64
N LEU A 114 -4.84 -8.33 -4.45
CA LEU A 114 -6.21 -7.89 -4.55
C LEU A 114 -6.36 -6.84 -5.65
N ARG A 115 -7.60 -6.61 -6.05
CA ARG A 115 -8.02 -5.52 -6.93
C ARG A 115 -9.19 -4.83 -6.25
N GLY A 116 -9.38 -3.54 -6.52
CA GLY A 116 -10.58 -2.83 -6.08
C GLY A 116 -11.85 -3.60 -6.50
N HIS A 117 -12.79 -3.77 -5.57
CA HIS A 117 -14.04 -4.47 -5.81
C HIS A 117 -15.23 -3.74 -5.19
N ASN A 118 -16.34 -3.61 -5.93
CA ASN A 118 -17.57 -2.95 -5.49
C ASN A 118 -17.34 -1.57 -4.84
N MET A 119 -16.57 -0.70 -5.51
CA MET A 119 -16.20 0.64 -5.01
C MET A 119 -15.40 0.65 -3.70
N LEU A 120 -14.71 -0.45 -3.39
CA LEU A 120 -13.91 -0.57 -2.18
C LEU A 120 -12.51 -1.11 -2.48
N GLU A 121 -11.53 -0.42 -1.92
CA GLU A 121 -10.16 -0.87 -1.76
C GLU A 121 -9.76 -0.51 -0.33
N PHE A 122 -9.36 -1.49 0.48
CA PHE A 122 -8.96 -1.18 1.85
C PHE A 122 -7.61 -0.46 1.84
N GLY A 123 -7.46 0.51 2.75
CA GLY A 123 -6.23 1.26 2.98
C GLY A 123 -6.02 2.46 2.07
N GLU A 124 -4.88 3.09 2.25
CA GLU A 124 -4.58 4.46 1.82
C GLU A 124 -4.22 4.58 0.34
N SER A 125 -4.17 3.48 -0.40
CA SER A 125 -4.03 3.49 -1.87
C SER A 125 -5.33 3.80 -2.60
N GLN A 126 -6.50 3.64 -1.97
CA GLN A 126 -7.80 3.86 -2.61
C GLN A 126 -7.92 5.25 -3.27
N PRO A 127 -7.53 6.38 -2.66
CA PRO A 127 -7.71 7.70 -3.26
C PRO A 127 -6.84 7.90 -4.51
N LEU A 128 -5.64 7.31 -4.51
CA LEU A 128 -4.75 7.30 -5.67
C LEU A 128 -5.37 6.48 -6.81
N PHE A 129 -5.92 5.31 -6.47
CA PHE A 129 -6.64 4.46 -7.41
C PHE A 129 -7.85 5.18 -8.02
N GLU A 130 -8.68 5.83 -7.20
CA GLU A 130 -9.85 6.60 -7.63
C GLU A 130 -9.48 7.81 -8.51
N ALA A 131 -8.30 8.40 -8.27
CA ALA A 131 -7.73 9.45 -9.12
C ALA A 131 -7.16 8.93 -10.45
N GLY A 132 -7.21 7.62 -10.70
CA GLY A 132 -6.75 7.00 -11.94
C GLY A 132 -5.24 6.72 -11.98
N ILE A 133 -4.54 6.84 -10.85
CA ILE A 133 -3.10 6.60 -10.73
C ILE A 133 -2.86 5.09 -10.53
N PRO A 134 -2.04 4.42 -11.35
CA PRO A 134 -1.64 3.02 -11.07
C PRO A 134 -1.04 2.86 -9.67
N VAL A 135 -1.52 1.88 -8.89
CA VAL A 135 -1.07 1.71 -7.49
C VAL A 135 -0.53 0.33 -7.16
N ILE A 136 0.39 0.29 -6.19
CA ILE A 136 0.64 -0.85 -5.30
C ILE A 136 0.30 -0.40 -3.88
N GLY A 137 -0.82 -0.89 -3.34
CA GLY A 137 -1.21 -0.64 -1.95
C GLY A 137 -0.81 -1.80 -1.05
N PHE A 138 0.23 -1.64 -0.22
CA PHE A 138 0.76 -2.73 0.62
C PHE A 138 0.27 -2.62 2.07
N ILE A 139 -0.55 -3.59 2.50
CA ILE A 139 -1.31 -3.54 3.76
C ILE A 139 -1.33 -4.93 4.43
N PRO A 140 -0.35 -5.25 5.27
CA PRO A 140 -0.55 -6.24 6.33
C PRO A 140 -1.73 -5.81 7.20
N MET A 141 -2.71 -6.67 7.45
CA MET A 141 -3.92 -6.31 8.25
C MET A 141 -3.96 -7.06 9.59
N PRO A 142 -3.32 -6.55 10.65
CA PRO A 142 -3.37 -7.18 11.96
C PRO A 142 -4.69 -6.88 12.70
N ASP A 143 -5.15 -7.81 13.54
CA ASP A 143 -6.42 -7.65 14.26
C ASP A 143 -6.33 -6.70 15.48
N TYR A 144 -5.11 -6.24 15.81
CA TYR A 144 -4.82 -5.47 17.03
C TYR A 144 -4.54 -3.97 16.76
N LEU A 145 -4.97 -3.43 15.62
CA LEU A 145 -4.68 -2.03 15.22
C LEU A 145 -5.18 -0.97 16.21
N THR A 146 -6.27 -1.25 16.92
CA THR A 146 -6.92 -0.31 17.84
C THR A 146 -6.76 -0.70 19.30
N VAL A 147 -5.96 -1.73 19.59
CA VAL A 147 -5.72 -2.17 20.96
C VAL A 147 -4.92 -1.11 21.71
N ASN A 148 -5.37 -0.79 22.93
CA ASN A 148 -4.64 0.08 23.85
C ASN A 148 -4.03 -0.78 24.96
N SER A 149 -2.72 -0.95 24.92
CA SER A 149 -1.94 -1.74 25.88
C SER A 149 -0.71 -0.99 26.35
N GLU A 150 -0.14 -1.44 27.47
CA GLU A 150 1.05 -0.82 28.06
C GLU A 150 2.26 -0.87 27.11
N ASN A 151 2.46 -2.01 26.44
CA ASN A 151 3.58 -2.20 25.49
C ASN A 151 3.25 -1.78 24.06
N ARG A 152 2.03 -1.28 23.80
CA ARG A 152 1.55 -0.89 22.46
C ARG A 152 1.66 -2.00 21.42
N GLU A 153 1.45 -3.24 21.85
CA GLU A 153 1.50 -4.43 20.98
C GLU A 153 2.88 -4.67 20.33
N MET A 154 3.95 -4.09 20.87
CA MET A 154 5.29 -4.23 20.30
C MET A 154 5.88 -5.65 20.41
N ASP A 155 5.28 -6.52 21.22
CA ASP A 155 5.57 -7.96 21.23
C ASP A 155 5.11 -8.68 19.96
N LYS A 156 4.28 -8.02 19.14
CA LYS A 156 3.75 -8.53 17.86
C LYS A 156 4.48 -7.93 16.66
N PHE A 157 5.55 -7.19 16.88
CA PHE A 157 6.37 -6.58 15.85
C PHE A 157 7.66 -7.38 15.60
N ASP A 158 7.94 -7.65 14.34
CA ASP A 158 9.16 -8.32 13.88
C ASP A 158 9.97 -7.38 12.97
N LEU A 159 11.19 -7.07 13.43
CA LEU A 159 12.10 -6.15 12.74
C LEU A 159 12.67 -6.73 11.44
N ASP A 160 12.97 -8.02 11.42
CA ASP A 160 13.55 -8.69 10.25
C ASP A 160 12.49 -8.80 9.15
N LEU A 161 11.24 -9.07 9.53
CA LEU A 161 10.09 -9.00 8.64
C LEU A 161 9.90 -7.59 8.07
N MET A 162 9.89 -6.56 8.92
CA MET A 162 9.79 -5.16 8.46
C MET A 162 10.89 -4.84 7.46
N HIS A 163 12.13 -5.26 7.75
CA HIS A 163 13.26 -5.02 6.86
C HIS A 163 13.06 -5.70 5.51
N ALA A 164 12.69 -6.99 5.49
CA ALA A 164 12.41 -7.73 4.27
C ALA A 164 11.24 -7.14 3.46
N GLN A 165 10.20 -6.63 4.12
CA GLN A 165 9.11 -5.89 3.49
C GLN A 165 9.60 -4.57 2.85
N VAL A 166 10.43 -3.81 3.55
CA VAL A 166 11.04 -2.58 3.03
C VAL A 166 11.92 -2.86 1.82
N GLU A 167 12.67 -3.96 1.81
CA GLU A 167 13.46 -4.37 0.63
C GLU A 167 12.57 -4.67 -0.58
N SER A 168 11.45 -5.38 -0.39
CA SER A 168 10.47 -5.61 -1.46
C SER A 168 9.84 -4.30 -1.94
N LEU A 169 9.47 -3.39 -1.05
CA LEU A 169 8.93 -2.08 -1.43
C LEU A 169 9.96 -1.25 -2.20
N LEU A 170 11.24 -1.28 -1.83
CA LEU A 170 12.31 -0.63 -2.59
C LEU A 170 12.49 -1.24 -3.98
N LYS A 171 12.45 -2.56 -4.09
CA LYS A 171 12.48 -3.25 -5.40
C LYS A 171 11.30 -2.82 -6.26
N ALA A 172 10.09 -2.72 -5.70
CA ALA A 172 8.91 -2.25 -6.40
C ALA A 172 9.08 -0.79 -6.86
N VAL A 173 9.57 0.11 -6.01
CA VAL A 173 9.87 1.51 -6.39
C VAL A 173 10.85 1.55 -7.56
N ASN A 174 11.96 0.81 -7.50
CA ASN A 174 12.97 0.81 -8.56
C ASN A 174 12.43 0.22 -9.87
N LEU A 175 11.59 -0.82 -9.80
CA LEU A 175 10.93 -1.38 -10.97
C LEU A 175 9.96 -0.37 -11.60
N VAL A 176 9.14 0.30 -10.80
CA VAL A 176 8.26 1.39 -11.28
C VAL A 176 9.08 2.51 -11.91
N ASP A 177 10.17 2.93 -11.27
CA ASP A 177 11.05 3.99 -11.77
C ASP A 177 11.76 3.61 -13.08
N GLY A 178 12.03 2.33 -13.31
CA GLY A 178 12.60 1.81 -14.56
C GLY A 178 11.60 1.50 -15.67
N THR A 179 10.32 1.34 -15.36
CA THR A 179 9.28 1.01 -16.36
C THR A 179 8.79 2.27 -17.08
N PRO A 180 8.69 2.29 -18.42
CA PRO A 180 8.13 3.42 -19.16
C PRO A 180 6.69 3.78 -18.72
N THR A 181 6.34 5.07 -18.74
CA THR A 181 5.04 5.54 -18.21
C THR A 181 3.85 4.94 -18.95
N GLU A 182 3.99 4.74 -20.26
CA GLU A 182 2.99 4.08 -21.10
C GLU A 182 2.76 2.61 -20.72
N GLU A 183 3.79 1.93 -20.21
CA GLU A 183 3.70 0.55 -19.73
C GLU A 183 3.10 0.45 -18.33
N LEU A 184 3.34 1.44 -17.46
CA LEU A 184 2.65 1.56 -16.16
C LEU A 184 1.13 1.72 -16.34
N GLY A 185 0.71 2.36 -17.44
CA GLY A 185 -0.68 2.41 -17.88
C GLY A 185 -1.58 3.26 -16.98
N LYS A 186 -2.82 2.80 -16.82
CA LYS A 186 -3.86 3.39 -15.95
C LYS A 186 -4.46 2.29 -15.08
N VAL A 187 -5.19 2.67 -14.04
CA VAL A 187 -5.95 1.71 -13.24
C VAL A 187 -7.05 1.02 -14.08
N ASP A 188 -7.36 -0.23 -13.75
CA ASP A 188 -8.42 -1.01 -14.43
C ASP A 188 -9.84 -0.65 -13.95
N GLY A 189 -9.95 0.20 -12.92
CA GLY A 189 -11.23 0.52 -12.28
C GLY A 189 -11.75 -0.60 -11.38
N TYR A 190 -12.80 -0.32 -10.61
CA TYR A 190 -13.40 -1.30 -9.71
C TYR A 190 -14.02 -2.45 -10.50
N SER A 191 -13.76 -3.67 -10.04
CA SER A 191 -14.57 -4.82 -10.47
C SER A 191 -15.95 -4.76 -9.82
N PHE A 192 -16.99 -5.08 -10.57
CA PHE A 192 -18.37 -5.25 -10.09
C PHE A 192 -18.79 -6.67 -10.49
N PHE A 193 -19.43 -7.43 -9.59
CA PHE A 193 -19.82 -8.85 -9.76
C PHE A 193 -18.72 -9.91 -9.56
N TYR A 194 -19.12 -11.19 -9.55
CA TYR A 194 -18.23 -12.34 -9.35
C TYR A 194 -17.20 -12.46 -10.49
N GLY A 195 -15.92 -12.22 -10.18
CA GLY A 195 -14.76 -12.79 -10.88
C GLY A 195 -14.48 -12.33 -12.32
N ARG A 196 -13.32 -11.67 -12.49
CA ARG A 196 -12.62 -11.31 -13.74
C ARG A 196 -13.51 -10.86 -14.92
N THR A 197 -13.83 -9.58 -14.94
CA THR A 197 -14.10 -8.86 -16.19
C THR A 197 -12.92 -7.92 -16.48
N GLN A 198 -11.89 -8.42 -17.16
CA GLN A 198 -11.16 -7.54 -18.07
C GLN A 198 -12.09 -7.32 -19.25
N LEU A 199 -12.54 -6.08 -19.45
CA LEU A 199 -13.12 -5.63 -20.72
C LEU A 199 -11.99 -5.08 -21.58
#